data_AF-A0A7L0JGK6-F1
#
_entry.id   AF-A0A7L0JGK6-F1
#
_cell.length_a   1.000
_cell.length_b   1.000
_cell.length_c   1.000
_cell.angle_alpha   90.00
_cell.angle_beta   90.00
_cell.angle_gamma   90.00
#
_symmetry.space_group_name_H-M   'P 1'
#
loop_
_entity.id
_entity.type
_entity.pdbx_description
1 polymer ?
#
loop_
_entity_poly.entity_id
_entity_poly.type
_entity_poly.pdbx_seq_one_letter_code
_entity_poly.pdbx_strand_id
1 'polypeptide(L)'
;AEFPTVAFKACTQQQNRHLKQSRLPVATAPEEVLAGGACVGAECLLHVLGNYSRCGGAKTTLTVGVVGYPNVGKSSLINSLKRSRVCGVGATPGVTRCLQAVQLDRHIQLLDCPGVVLDSGDPPAAAPLRGALAPQRLRDPLSPAIAILRRCPPQQVPED
;
A
#
# COMPACT_ATOMS: atom_id res chain seq x y z
N ALA A 1 -23.01 1.99 3.62
CA ALA A 1 -22.36 1.90 4.94
C ALA A 1 -20.94 2.44 4.79
N GLU A 2 -20.56 3.40 5.62
CA GLU A 2 -19.20 3.95 5.61
C GLU A 2 -18.31 3.05 6.49
N PHE A 3 -17.22 2.54 5.91
CA PHE A 3 -16.26 1.69 6.65
C PHE A 3 -15.22 2.58 7.34
N PRO A 4 -14.63 2.14 8.47
CA PRO A 4 -13.58 2.91 9.14
C PRO A 4 -12.41 3.15 8.19
N THR A 5 -12.05 4.42 8.01
CA THR A 5 -10.97 4.85 7.10
C THR A 5 -9.84 5.44 7.93
N VAL A 6 -8.62 4.93 7.73
CA VAL A 6 -7.42 5.38 8.43
C VAL A 6 -6.41 5.90 7.42
N ALA A 7 -6.02 7.16 7.56
CA ALA A 7 -4.92 7.72 6.80
C ALA A 7 -3.60 7.04 7.23
N PHE A 8 -2.82 6.57 6.27
CA PHE A 8 -1.61 5.81 6.53
C PHE A 8 -0.54 6.12 5.48
N LYS A 9 0.69 6.34 5.95
CA LYS A 9 1.90 6.43 5.12
C LYS A 9 2.82 5.26 5.46
N ALA A 10 3.15 4.45 4.46
CA ALA A 10 4.11 3.36 4.63
C ALA A 10 5.56 3.88 4.70
N CYS A 11 6.40 3.13 5.43
CA CYS A 11 7.84 3.37 5.51
C CYS A 11 8.52 3.08 4.16
N THR A 12 9.42 3.97 3.73
CA THR A 12 10.20 3.83 2.49
C THR A 12 11.68 3.52 2.75
N GLN A 13 12.08 3.32 4.01
CA GLN A 13 13.47 3.05 4.38
C GLN A 13 13.94 1.70 3.84
N GLN A 14 15.24 1.62 3.54
CA GLN A 14 15.89 0.44 2.97
C GLN A 14 16.37 -0.60 4.00
N GLN A 15 16.44 -0.22 5.28
CA GLN A 15 16.85 -1.13 6.35
C GLN A 15 15.86 -2.30 6.55
N ASN A 16 16.38 -3.47 6.92
CA ASN A 16 15.56 -4.69 7.06
C ASN A 16 14.79 -4.80 8.39
N ARG A 17 15.27 -4.14 9.44
CA ARG A 17 14.69 -4.16 10.79
C ARG A 17 14.62 -2.74 11.34
N HIS A 18 13.87 -2.55 12.42
CA HIS A 18 13.71 -1.27 13.10
C HIS A 18 13.22 -0.15 12.18
N LEU A 19 12.28 -0.46 11.27
CA LEU A 19 11.65 0.55 10.42
C LEU A 19 11.05 1.64 11.31
N LYS A 20 11.36 2.90 10.96
CA LYS A 20 10.94 4.07 11.72
C LYS A 20 9.43 4.25 11.59
N GLN A 21 8.81 4.57 12.71
CA GLN A 21 7.39 4.86 12.82
C GLN A 21 7.23 6.12 13.65
N SER A 22 6.50 7.09 13.11
CA SER A 22 6.04 8.27 13.82
C SER A 22 4.84 7.91 14.69
N ARG A 23 4.78 8.52 15.88
CA ARG A 23 3.62 8.44 16.78
C ARG A 23 2.56 9.51 16.47
N LEU A 24 2.85 10.42 15.54
CA LEU A 24 1.90 11.45 15.16
C LEU A 24 0.83 10.86 14.22
N PRO A 25 -0.46 11.20 14.41
CA PRO A 25 -1.49 10.98 13.41
C PRO A 25 -1.13 11.64 12.08
N VAL A 26 -1.55 11.06 10.95
CA VAL A 26 -1.29 11.65 9.63
C VAL A 26 -1.88 13.05 9.50
N ALA A 27 -3.04 13.29 10.12
CA ALA A 27 -3.74 14.59 10.06
C ALA A 27 -2.99 15.74 10.76
N THR A 28 -2.10 15.44 11.70
CA THR A 28 -1.37 16.44 12.49
C THR A 28 0.14 16.36 12.30
N ALA A 29 0.63 15.43 11.47
CA ALA A 29 2.04 15.27 11.22
C ALA A 29 2.57 16.44 10.37
N PRO A 30 3.70 17.07 10.75
CA PRO A 30 4.29 18.14 9.96
C PRO A 30 4.77 17.60 8.60
N GLU A 31 4.81 18.47 7.60
CA GLU A 31 5.19 18.09 6.23
C GLU A 31 6.57 17.43 6.16
N GLU A 32 7.52 17.86 7.00
CA GLU A 32 8.85 17.24 7.09
C GLU A 32 8.79 15.75 7.43
N VAL A 33 7.88 15.36 8.34
CA VAL A 33 7.68 13.96 8.74
C VAL A 33 6.95 13.19 7.64
N LEU A 34 5.99 13.83 6.97
CA LEU A 34 5.26 13.26 5.83
C LEU A 34 6.14 13.12 4.58
N ALA A 35 7.12 13.99 4.38
CA ALA A 35 8.11 13.91 3.31
C ALA A 35 9.21 12.89 3.64
N GLY A 36 9.47 12.67 4.92
CA GLY A 36 10.44 11.68 5.40
C GLY A 36 10.07 10.23 5.07
N GLY A 37 11.01 9.32 5.34
CA GLY A 37 10.86 7.89 5.07
C GLY A 37 10.17 7.08 6.17
N ALA A 38 9.75 7.71 7.27
CA ALA A 38 9.10 7.04 8.39
C ALA A 38 7.65 6.68 8.06
N CYS A 39 7.14 5.60 8.67
CA CYS A 39 5.72 5.29 8.65
C CYS A 39 4.94 6.28 9.53
N VAL A 40 3.74 6.68 9.11
CA VAL A 40 2.83 7.57 9.86
C VAL A 40 1.42 6.99 9.84
N GLY A 41 0.69 7.05 10.96
CA GLY A 41 -0.68 6.52 11.08
C GLY A 41 -0.79 5.04 11.49
N ALA A 42 0.33 4.34 11.71
CA ALA A 42 0.32 2.94 12.13
C ALA A 42 -0.34 2.71 13.50
N GLU A 43 -0.19 3.63 14.47
CA GLU A 43 -0.84 3.48 15.77
C GLU A 43 -2.38 3.51 15.66
N CYS A 44 -2.92 4.40 14.82
CA CYS A 44 -4.36 4.47 14.56
C CYS A 44 -4.89 3.14 13.98
N LEU A 45 -4.17 2.58 12.98
CA LEU A 45 -4.57 1.32 12.37
C LEU A 45 -4.47 0.15 13.36
N LEU A 46 -3.38 0.07 14.15
CA LEU A 46 -3.22 -0.94 15.19
C LEU A 46 -4.30 -0.85 16.26
N HIS A 47 -4.72 0.36 16.64
CA HIS A 47 -5.80 0.58 17.59
C HIS A 47 -7.14 0.05 17.06
N VAL A 48 -7.46 0.34 15.79
CA VAL A 48 -8.66 -0.18 15.13
C VAL A 48 -8.64 -1.70 15.08
N LEU A 49 -7.54 -2.31 14.64
CA LEU A 49 -7.40 -3.78 14.60
C LEU A 49 -7.45 -4.41 15.99
N GLY A 50 -6.86 -3.75 16.99
CA GLY A 50 -6.90 -4.17 18.38
C GLY A 50 -8.33 -4.20 18.93
N ASN A 51 -9.16 -3.23 18.57
CA ASN A 51 -10.57 -3.22 18.95
C ASN A 51 -11.33 -4.41 18.31
N TYR A 52 -11.12 -4.68 17.02
CA TYR A 52 -11.71 -5.86 16.37
C TYR A 52 -11.25 -7.18 16.98
N SER A 53 -9.98 -7.28 17.40
CA SER A 53 -9.44 -8.50 18.01
C SER A 53 -10.10 -8.87 19.34
N ARG A 54 -10.72 -7.90 20.03
CA ARG A 54 -11.45 -8.10 21.30
C ARG A 54 -12.91 -8.50 21.09
N CYS A 55 -13.47 -8.26 19.91
CA CYS A 55 -14.87 -8.55 19.59
C CYS A 55 -15.10 -10.01 19.17
N GLY A 56 -14.09 -10.69 18.64
CA GLY A 56 -14.11 -12.14 18.45
C GLY A 56 -13.74 -12.83 19.76
N GLY A 57 -14.57 -13.75 20.26
CA GLY A 57 -14.38 -14.41 21.56
C GLY A 57 -12.93 -14.87 21.84
N ALA A 58 -12.60 -14.93 23.14
CA ALA A 58 -11.25 -14.89 23.74
C ALA A 58 -10.17 -15.92 23.32
N LYS A 59 -10.34 -16.69 22.23
CA LYS A 59 -9.41 -17.78 21.85
C LYS A 59 -8.96 -17.82 20.39
N THR A 60 -9.39 -16.89 19.52
CA THR A 60 -9.01 -16.93 18.10
C THR A 60 -8.23 -15.69 17.68
N THR A 61 -7.06 -15.88 17.05
CA THR A 61 -6.29 -14.82 16.39
C THR A 61 -7.12 -14.17 15.28
N LEU A 62 -7.22 -12.84 15.30
CA LEU A 62 -7.85 -12.05 14.23
C LEU A 62 -6.99 -12.12 12.97
N THR A 63 -7.54 -12.70 11.90
CA THR A 63 -6.88 -12.75 10.59
C THR A 63 -7.43 -11.66 9.68
N VAL A 64 -6.55 -10.80 9.15
CA VAL A 64 -6.91 -9.63 8.35
C VAL A 64 -6.24 -9.70 6.99
N GLY A 65 -7.03 -9.70 5.92
CA GLY A 65 -6.51 -9.64 4.56
C GLY A 65 -6.25 -8.20 4.07
N VAL A 66 -5.09 -7.97 3.47
CA VAL A 66 -4.77 -6.69 2.81
C VAL A 66 -4.98 -6.83 1.31
N VAL A 67 -6.04 -6.21 0.79
CA VAL A 67 -6.44 -6.29 -0.62
C VAL A 67 -6.37 -4.93 -1.32
N GLY A 68 -6.20 -4.95 -2.64
CA GLY A 68 -6.15 -3.74 -3.46
C GLY A 68 -5.39 -3.96 -4.78
N TYR A 69 -5.34 -2.91 -5.59
CA TYR A 69 -4.64 -2.92 -6.88
C TYR A 69 -3.15 -3.30 -6.73
N PRO A 70 -2.49 -3.77 -7.80
CA PRO A 70 -1.04 -3.87 -7.82
C PRO A 70 -0.37 -2.53 -7.46
N ASN A 71 0.82 -2.58 -6.86
CA ASN A 71 1.66 -1.41 -6.56
C ASN A 71 1.10 -0.32 -5.61
N VAL A 72 -0.08 -0.49 -5.02
CA VAL A 72 -0.64 0.48 -4.03
C VAL A 72 0.03 0.44 -2.65
N GLY A 73 1.06 -0.39 -2.46
CA GLY A 73 1.82 -0.45 -1.19
C GLY A 73 1.28 -1.43 -0.14
N LYS A 74 0.52 -2.46 -0.51
CA LYS A 74 0.00 -3.51 0.40
C LYS A 74 1.09 -4.14 1.28
N SER A 75 2.12 -4.70 0.63
CA SER A 75 3.28 -5.30 1.31
C SER A 75 4.08 -4.27 2.11
N SER A 76 4.16 -3.03 1.63
CA SER A 76 4.81 -1.92 2.35
C SER A 76 4.06 -1.56 3.63
N LEU A 77 2.73 -1.61 3.63
CA LEU A 77 1.90 -1.40 4.83
C LEU A 77 2.18 -2.50 5.85
N ILE A 78 2.21 -3.77 5.44
CA ILE A 78 2.51 -4.90 6.34
C ILE A 78 3.91 -4.76 6.94
N ASN A 79 4.91 -4.48 6.12
CA ASN A 79 6.28 -4.25 6.58
C ASN A 79 6.36 -3.11 7.59
N SER A 80 5.62 -2.02 7.35
CA SER A 80 5.57 -0.86 8.23
C SER A 80 4.95 -1.18 9.58
N LEU A 81 3.83 -1.91 9.60
CA LEU A 81 3.19 -2.39 10.82
C LEU A 81 4.09 -3.36 11.59
N LYS A 82 4.80 -4.25 10.88
CA LYS A 82 5.73 -5.21 11.47
C LYS A 82 7.05 -4.57 11.93
N ARG A 83 7.33 -3.34 11.49
CA ARG A 83 8.60 -2.62 11.65
C ARG A 83 9.82 -3.39 11.13
N SER A 84 9.59 -4.27 10.16
CA SER A 84 10.62 -5.10 9.51
C SER A 84 10.18 -5.49 8.10
N ARG A 85 11.14 -5.71 7.20
CA ARG A 85 10.91 -6.15 5.81
C ARG A 85 10.67 -7.66 5.77
N VAL A 86 9.42 -8.06 5.95
CA VAL A 86 8.97 -9.47 5.92
C VAL A 86 8.36 -9.86 4.58
N CYS A 87 7.71 -8.92 3.91
CA CYS A 87 7.18 -9.07 2.55
C CYS A 87 8.11 -8.42 1.53
N GLY A 88 8.23 -9.04 0.36
CA GLY A 88 8.92 -8.43 -0.79
C GLY A 88 8.18 -7.18 -1.27
N VAL A 89 8.92 -6.13 -1.64
CA VAL A 89 8.38 -4.90 -2.20
C VAL A 89 9.14 -4.53 -3.46
N GLY A 90 8.45 -3.92 -4.43
CA GLY A 90 9.05 -3.49 -5.69
C GLY A 90 8.10 -2.62 -6.49
N ALA A 91 8.64 -1.88 -7.46
CA ALA A 91 7.87 -1.01 -8.35
C ALA A 91 7.16 -1.78 -9.48
N THR A 92 7.55 -3.02 -9.74
CA THR A 92 6.97 -3.85 -10.78
C THR A 92 5.75 -4.63 -10.24
N PRO A 93 4.65 -4.71 -11.00
CA PRO A 93 3.52 -5.55 -10.65
C PRO A 93 3.93 -7.02 -10.55
N GLY A 94 3.27 -7.79 -9.69
CA GLY A 94 3.50 -9.24 -9.56
C GLY A 94 4.67 -9.62 -8.65
N VAL A 95 5.13 -8.72 -7.77
CA VAL A 95 6.05 -9.04 -6.66
C VAL A 95 5.40 -10.04 -5.70
N THR A 96 4.20 -9.73 -5.21
CA THR A 96 3.39 -10.65 -4.38
C THR A 96 2.58 -11.58 -5.29
N ARG A 97 3.05 -12.83 -5.44
CA ARG A 97 2.43 -13.84 -6.33
C ARG A 97 1.50 -14.80 -5.61
N CYS A 98 1.79 -15.08 -4.34
CA CYS A 98 1.03 -16.00 -3.51
C CYS A 98 0.56 -15.25 -2.25
N LEU A 99 -0.52 -15.75 -1.65
CA LEU A 99 -0.98 -15.27 -0.34
C LEU A 99 0.07 -15.63 0.72
N GLN A 100 0.46 -14.66 1.54
CA GLN A 100 1.45 -14.86 2.61
C GLN A 100 0.88 -14.41 3.95
N ALA A 101 0.98 -15.25 4.97
CA ALA A 101 0.57 -14.90 6.33
C ALA A 101 1.75 -14.30 7.11
N VAL A 102 1.51 -13.16 7.77
CA VAL A 102 2.47 -12.44 8.59
C VAL A 102 1.88 -12.23 9.98
N GLN A 103 2.50 -12.84 10.99
CA GLN A 103 2.09 -12.62 12.38
C GLN A 103 2.54 -11.24 12.86
N LEU A 104 1.58 -10.38 13.20
CA LEU A 104 1.86 -9.04 13.71
C LEU A 104 2.21 -9.11 15.20
N ASP A 105 1.31 -9.68 15.99
CA ASP A 105 1.45 -9.96 17.43
C ASP A 105 0.72 -11.27 17.80
N ARG A 106 0.46 -11.55 19.08
CA ARG A 106 -0.21 -12.79 19.52
C ARG A 106 -1.70 -12.88 19.11
N HIS A 107 -2.33 -11.76 18.79
CA HIS A 107 -3.77 -11.63 18.56
C HIS A 107 -4.12 -11.30 17.13
N ILE A 108 -3.17 -10.82 16.31
CA ILE A 108 -3.40 -10.34 14.95
C ILE A 108 -2.44 -11.00 13.96
N GLN A 109 -3.01 -11.55 12.89
CA GLN A 109 -2.32 -12.04 11.70
C GLN A 109 -2.75 -11.25 10.48
N LEU A 110 -1.79 -10.79 9.67
CA LEU A 110 -2.05 -10.10 8.40
C LEU A 110 -1.81 -11.05 7.23
N LEU A 111 -2.65 -10.98 6.19
CA LEU A 111 -2.45 -11.70 4.94
C LEU A 111 -2.06 -10.69 3.85
N ASP A 112 -0.86 -10.87 3.29
CA ASP A 112 -0.42 -10.16 2.09
C ASP A 112 -1.02 -10.86 0.86
N CYS A 113 -1.95 -10.18 0.19
CA CYS A 113 -2.63 -10.73 -0.97
C CYS A 113 -1.99 -10.20 -2.28
N PRO A 114 -1.97 -11.01 -3.35
CA PRO A 114 -1.66 -10.53 -4.69
C PRO A 114 -2.53 -9.33 -5.08
N GLY A 115 -2.00 -8.46 -5.95
CA GLY A 115 -2.79 -7.34 -6.49
C GLY A 115 -3.95 -7.83 -7.35
N VAL A 116 -5.14 -7.32 -7.11
CA VAL A 116 -6.34 -7.68 -7.88
C VAL A 116 -6.65 -6.54 -8.85
N VAL A 117 -6.90 -6.90 -10.12
CA VAL A 117 -7.37 -6.00 -11.16
C VAL A 117 -8.73 -6.52 -11.58
N LEU A 118 -9.78 -5.76 -11.26
CA LEU A 118 -11.14 -6.10 -11.67
C LEU A 118 -11.34 -5.61 -13.10
N ASP A 119 -12.01 -6.41 -13.92
CA ASP A 119 -12.44 -5.98 -15.25
C ASP A 119 -13.66 -5.09 -15.11
N SER A 120 -13.43 -3.78 -15.15
CA SER A 120 -14.44 -2.73 -15.00
C SER A 120 -14.94 -2.19 -16.35
N GLY A 121 -14.55 -2.80 -17.49
CA GLY A 121 -14.84 -2.25 -18.82
C GLY A 121 -14.10 -0.93 -19.08
N ASP A 122 -13.02 -0.68 -18.35
CA ASP A 122 -12.21 0.53 -18.47
C ASP A 122 -11.47 0.60 -19.83
N PRO A 123 -11.11 1.80 -20.31
CA PRO A 123 -10.31 1.96 -21.51
C PRO A 123 -8.98 1.18 -21.41
N PRO A 124 -8.41 0.71 -22.54
CA PRO A 124 -7.15 -0.04 -22.55
C PRO A 124 -5.97 0.64 -21.82
N ALA A 125 -5.97 1.98 -21.78
CA ALA A 125 -4.95 2.77 -21.09
C ALA A 125 -5.10 2.75 -19.55
N ALA A 126 -6.26 2.42 -18.98
CA ALA A 126 -6.54 2.57 -17.56
C ALA A 126 -5.72 1.61 -16.68
N ALA A 127 -5.63 0.33 -17.05
CA ALA A 127 -4.86 -0.65 -16.30
C ALA A 127 -3.35 -0.29 -16.22
N PRO A 128 -2.68 0.08 -17.33
CA PRO A 128 -1.32 0.64 -17.29
C PRO A 128 -1.17 1.83 -16.34
N LEU A 129 -2.10 2.79 -16.40
CA LEU A 129 -2.06 4.01 -15.58
C LEU A 129 -2.25 3.74 -14.09
N ARG A 130 -2.97 2.66 -13.73
CA ARG A 130 -3.12 2.19 -12.35
C ARG A 130 -1.95 1.33 -11.88
N GLY A 131 -0.88 1.20 -12.68
CA GLY A 131 0.28 0.39 -12.33
C GLY A 131 -0.03 -1.11 -12.27
N ALA A 132 -1.02 -1.59 -13.03
CA ALA A 132 -1.37 -3.00 -13.07
C ALA A 132 -0.46 -3.81 -14.02
N LEU A 133 0.18 -3.14 -14.99
CA LEU A 133 1.05 -3.77 -15.98
C LEU A 133 2.44 -3.15 -15.96
N ALA A 134 3.47 -3.99 -16.07
CA ALA A 134 4.84 -3.50 -16.22
C ALA A 134 5.00 -2.78 -17.57
N PRO A 135 5.74 -1.65 -17.64
CA PRO A 135 5.91 -0.89 -18.87
C PRO A 135 6.42 -1.74 -20.06
N GLN A 136 7.30 -2.72 -19.78
CA GLN A 136 7.85 -3.60 -20.83
C GLN A 136 6.81 -4.54 -21.47
N ARG A 137 5.63 -4.69 -20.87
CA ARG A 137 4.56 -5.58 -21.34
C ARG A 137 3.44 -4.83 -22.05
N LEU A 138 3.54 -3.50 -22.18
CA LEU A 138 2.55 -2.69 -22.87
C LEU A 138 2.58 -2.98 -24.38
N ARG A 139 1.42 -3.38 -24.94
CA ARG A 139 1.26 -3.53 -26.39
C ARG A 139 1.19 -2.18 -27.09
N ASP A 140 0.50 -1.23 -26.46
CA ASP A 140 0.40 0.16 -26.92
C ASP A 140 0.87 1.09 -25.80
N PRO A 141 2.14 1.56 -25.85
CA PRO A 141 2.66 2.52 -24.89
C PRO A 141 2.23 3.97 -25.17
N LEU A 142 1.76 4.29 -26.38
CA LEU A 142 1.38 5.66 -26.75
C LEU A 142 0.08 6.08 -26.07
N SER A 143 -0.92 5.21 -26.03
CA SER A 143 -2.19 5.48 -25.36
C SER A 143 -2.04 5.93 -23.90
N PRO A 144 -1.33 5.20 -23.00
CA PRO A 144 -1.10 5.67 -21.64
C PRO A 144 -0.21 6.91 -21.58
N ALA A 145 0.79 7.08 -22.47
CA ALA A 145 1.63 8.28 -22.49
C ALA A 145 0.83 9.54 -22.82
N ILE A 146 -0.02 9.51 -23.85
CA ILE A 146 -0.93 10.61 -24.19
C ILE A 146 -1.89 10.91 -23.04
N ALA A 147 -2.40 9.87 -22.37
CA ALA A 147 -3.27 10.05 -21.21
C ALA A 147 -2.56 10.66 -19.99
N ILE A 148 -1.24 10.47 -19.84
CA ILE A 148 -0.42 11.17 -18.84
C ILE A 148 -0.27 12.64 -19.24
N LEU A 149 0.16 12.91 -20.48
CA LEU A 149 0.34 14.28 -20.97
C LEU A 149 -0.92 15.14 -20.84
N ARG A 150 -2.10 14.56 -21.11
CA ARG A 150 -3.39 15.25 -20.92
C ARG A 150 -3.72 15.59 -19.46
N ARG A 151 -3.11 14.91 -18.49
CA ARG A 151 -3.31 15.13 -17.04
C ARG A 151 -2.21 16.00 -16.42
N CYS A 152 -1.05 16.09 -17.05
CA CYS A 152 0.06 16.89 -16.57
C CYS A 152 -0.12 18.36 -17.01
N PRO A 153 0.01 19.34 -16.09
CA PRO A 153 0.13 20.74 -16.45
C PRO A 153 1.36 20.94 -17.36
N PRO A 154 1.29 21.85 -18.35
CA PRO A 154 2.40 22.10 -19.26
C PRO A 154 3.68 22.57 -18.54
N GLN A 155 3.57 23.22 -17.37
CA GLN A 155 4.75 23.62 -16.58
C GLN A 155 5.54 22.45 -15.97
N GLN A 156 4.95 21.24 -15.91
CA GLN A 156 5.59 20.05 -15.35
C GLN A 156 6.19 19.14 -16.44
N VAL A 157 5.97 19.45 -17.71
CA VAL A 157 6.57 18.74 -18.84
C VAL A 157 7.78 19.56 -19.27
N PRO A 158 9.01 19.05 -19.14
CA PRO A 158 10.18 19.72 -19.67
C PRO A 158 10.00 19.89 -21.19
N GLU A 159 10.14 21.12 -21.68
CA GLU A 159 10.34 21.33 -23.11
C GLU A 159 11.83 21.12 -23.40
N ASP A 160 12.15 20.14 -24.26
CA ASP A 160 13.48 19.95 -24.82
C ASP A 160 13.80 21.04 -25.86
#